data_AF-A0A2G4H1B3-F1
#
_entry.id   AF-A0A2G4H1B3-F1
#
_cell.length_a   1.000
_cell.length_b   1.000
_cell.length_c   1.000
_cell.angle_alpha   90.00
_cell.angle_beta   90.00
_cell.angle_gamma   90.00
#
_symmetry.space_group_name_H-M   'P 1'
#
loop_
_entity.id
_entity.type
_entity.pdbx_description
1 polymer ?
#
loop_
_entity_poly.entity_id
_entity_poly.type
_entity_poly.pdbx_seq_one_letter_code
_entity_poly.pdbx_strand_id
1 'polypeptide(L)' 'MSEIHQEPKTEADLATRSSLYAEFLAEREEILRHKWIESEKAGSDIGFERALIDWTRHHRARWRQLRRLRKTA' A
#
# COMPACT_ATOMS: atom_id res chain seq x y z
N MET A 1 15.33 32.81 27.88
CA MET A 1 15.39 32.29 26.49
C MET A 1 15.54 30.78 26.60
N SER A 2 14.41 30.06 26.69
CA SER A 2 14.41 28.60 26.72
C SER A 2 14.69 28.07 25.32
N GLU A 3 15.90 27.59 25.16
CA GLU A 3 16.46 27.00 23.95
C GLU A 3 15.62 25.78 23.55
N ILE A 4 14.83 25.93 22.48
CA ILE A 4 13.99 24.87 21.94
C ILE A 4 14.93 23.83 21.34
N HIS A 5 15.24 22.79 22.10
CA HIS A 5 15.87 21.58 21.59
C HIS A 5 14.87 20.87 20.66
N GLN A 6 15.03 21.08 19.35
CA GLN A 6 14.38 20.23 18.37
C GLN A 6 15.17 18.92 18.27
N GLU A 7 14.61 17.85 18.82
CA GLU A 7 15.02 16.47 18.58
C GLU A 7 15.15 16.18 17.06
N PRO A 8 16.12 15.37 16.62
CA PRO A 8 16.31 15.08 15.21
C PRO A 8 15.09 14.31 14.67
N LYS A 9 14.35 14.93 13.76
CA LYS A 9 13.21 14.32 13.03
C LYS A 9 13.74 13.17 12.18
N THR A 10 13.54 11.93 12.65
CA THR A 10 13.95 10.71 11.95
C THR A 10 13.20 10.58 10.62
N GLU A 11 13.86 10.06 9.57
CA GLU A 11 13.25 9.79 8.26
C GLU A 11 12.00 8.90 8.36
N ALA A 12 11.97 7.98 9.32
CA ALA A 12 10.80 7.16 9.63
C ALA A 12 9.58 8.02 10.01
N ASP A 13 9.78 9.11 10.74
CA ASP A 13 8.72 10.01 11.21
C ASP A 13 8.18 10.88 10.06
N LEU A 14 9.05 11.28 9.13
CA LEU A 14 8.69 11.91 7.86
C LEU A 14 7.95 10.94 6.93
N ALA A 15 8.41 9.69 6.82
CA ALA A 15 7.78 8.65 6.02
C ALA A 15 6.38 8.29 6.55
N THR A 16 6.23 8.26 7.88
CA THR A 16 4.94 8.00 8.57
C THR A 16 3.94 9.14 8.35
N ARG A 17 4.42 10.41 8.29
CA ARG A 17 3.60 11.58 7.93
C ARG A 17 3.39 11.73 6.42
N SER A 18 4.26 11.14 5.60
CA SER A 18 4.18 11.23 4.15
C SER A 18 3.12 10.29 3.60
N SER A 19 2.51 10.69 2.48
CA SER A 19 1.60 9.87 1.68
C SER A 19 2.12 8.44 1.41
N LEU A 20 3.42 8.16 1.51
CA LEU A 20 4.01 6.89 1.12
C LEU A 20 3.54 5.70 1.97
N TYR A 21 3.53 5.83 3.30
CA TYR A 21 3.09 4.73 4.17
C TYR A 21 1.59 4.44 4.00
N ALA A 22 0.77 5.48 3.86
CA ALA A 22 -0.65 5.34 3.55
C ALA A 22 -0.88 4.65 2.17
N GLU A 23 -0.06 5.00 1.17
CA GLU A 23 -0.11 4.35 -0.15
C GLU A 23 0.28 2.87 -0.08
N PHE A 24 1.29 2.54 0.73
CA PHE A 24 1.68 1.15 0.99
C PHE A 24 0.57 0.35 1.67
N LEU A 25 -0.07 0.90 2.71
CA LEU A 25 -1.18 0.24 3.41
C LEU A 25 -2.34 -0.05 2.46
N ALA A 26 -2.70 0.91 1.63
CA ALA A 26 -3.76 0.72 0.66
C ALA A 26 -3.36 -0.28 -0.45
N GLU A 27 -2.08 -0.38 -0.82
CA GLU A 27 -1.58 -1.39 -1.78
C GLU A 27 -1.67 -2.79 -1.19
N ARG A 28 -1.29 -2.93 0.09
CA ARG A 28 -1.45 -4.17 0.85
C ARG A 28 -2.91 -4.59 0.96
N GLU A 29 -3.84 -3.66 1.20
CA GLU A 29 -5.27 -3.99 1.27
C GLU A 29 -5.81 -4.54 -0.06
N GLU A 30 -5.41 -3.97 -1.20
CA GLU A 30 -5.82 -4.50 -2.50
C GLU A 30 -5.28 -5.89 -2.77
N ILE A 31 -4.02 -6.15 -2.38
CA ILE A 31 -3.44 -7.50 -2.50
C ILE A 31 -4.22 -8.49 -1.63
N LEU A 32 -4.64 -8.10 -0.43
CA LEU A 32 -5.46 -8.94 0.44
C LEU A 32 -6.86 -9.18 -0.14
N ARG A 33 -7.49 -8.18 -0.75
CA ARG A 33 -8.78 -8.35 -1.47
C ARG A 33 -8.61 -9.31 -2.66
N HIS A 34 -7.55 -9.13 -3.45
CA HIS A 34 -7.23 -10.01 -4.56
C HIS A 34 -7.01 -11.46 -4.11
N LYS A 35 -6.20 -11.65 -3.06
CA LYS A 35 -6.00 -12.95 -2.43
C LYS A 35 -7.32 -13.61 -2.07
N TRP A 36 -8.21 -12.90 -1.40
CA TRP A 36 -9.51 -13.44 -1.01
C TRP A 36 -10.30 -13.91 -2.25
N ILE A 37 -10.47 -13.05 -3.25
CA ILE A 37 -11.24 -13.36 -4.47
C ILE A 37 -10.66 -14.60 -5.18
N GLU A 38 -9.34 -14.68 -5.33
CA GLU A 38 -8.70 -15.81 -6.00
C GLU A 38 -8.74 -17.09 -5.15
N SER A 39 -8.69 -16.98 -3.83
CA SER A 39 -8.89 -18.13 -2.93
C SER A 39 -10.31 -18.68 -3.01
N GLU A 40 -11.32 -17.81 -3.09
CA GLU A 40 -12.73 -18.22 -3.30
C GLU A 40 -12.89 -18.96 -4.64
N LYS A 41 -12.27 -18.47 -5.71
CA LYS A 41 -12.29 -19.14 -7.02
C LYS A 41 -11.56 -20.48 -7.03
N ALA A 42 -10.46 -20.59 -6.28
CA ALA A 42 -9.67 -21.82 -6.19
C ALA A 42 -10.25 -22.85 -5.20
N GLY A 43 -11.26 -22.48 -4.42
CA GLY A 43 -11.82 -23.31 -3.34
C GLY A 43 -10.83 -23.59 -2.21
N SER A 44 -9.73 -22.83 -2.12
CA SER A 44 -8.66 -23.00 -1.13
C SER A 44 -7.81 -21.74 -1.02
N ASP A 45 -7.11 -21.56 0.10
CA ASP A 45 -6.23 -20.39 0.23
C ASP A 45 -5.03 -20.50 -0.72
N ILE A 46 -4.92 -19.55 -1.66
CA ILE A 46 -3.80 -19.49 -2.59
C ILE A 46 -2.50 -18.94 -1.95
N GLY A 47 -2.60 -18.36 -0.75
CA GLY A 47 -1.47 -17.77 -0.03
C GLY A 47 -1.11 -16.35 -0.49
N PHE A 48 -0.44 -15.61 0.39
CA PHE A 48 -0.15 -14.18 0.17
C PHE A 48 0.87 -13.94 -0.94
N GLU A 49 1.95 -14.73 -1.00
CA GLU A 49 3.02 -14.53 -1.99
C GLU A 49 2.51 -14.74 -3.42
N ARG A 50 1.70 -15.78 -3.65
CA ARG A 50 1.07 -16.03 -4.95
C ARG A 50 0.15 -14.88 -5.36
N ALA A 51 -0.70 -14.41 -4.44
CA ALA A 51 -1.58 -13.28 -4.69
C ALA A 51 -0.79 -11.98 -4.98
N LEU A 52 0.29 -11.73 -4.24
CA LEU A 52 1.16 -10.57 -4.42
C LEU A 52 1.80 -10.55 -5.81
N ILE A 53 2.39 -11.67 -6.24
CA ILE A 53 3.03 -11.77 -7.56
C ILE A 53 2.01 -11.55 -8.67
N ASP A 54 0.85 -12.22 -8.59
CA ASP A 54 -0.20 -12.10 -9.59
C ASP A 54 -0.78 -10.68 -9.67
N TRP A 55 -1.12 -10.09 -8.51
CA TRP A 55 -1.65 -8.73 -8.44
C TRP A 55 -0.65 -7.70 -8.95
N THR A 56 0.63 -7.86 -8.62
CA THR A 56 1.70 -6.96 -9.08
C THR A 56 1.84 -6.97 -10.60
N ARG A 57 1.69 -8.14 -11.23
CA ARG A 57 1.79 -8.31 -12.69
C ARG A 57 0.59 -7.77 -13.44
N HIS A 58 -0.62 -8.00 -12.92
CA HIS A 58 -1.85 -7.78 -13.70
C HIS A 58 -2.68 -6.57 -13.28
N HIS A 59 -2.55 -6.09 -12.03
CA HIS A 59 -3.50 -5.12 -11.45
C HIS A 59 -2.83 -3.80 -11.01
N ARG A 60 -1.61 -3.89 -10.48
CA ARG A 60 -0.92 -2.78 -9.80
C ARG A 60 -0.81 -1.50 -10.63
N ALA A 61 -0.43 -1.60 -11.90
CA ALA A 61 -0.23 -0.44 -12.77
C ALA A 61 -1.53 0.37 -12.94
N ARG A 62 -2.62 -0.31 -13.31
CA ARG A 62 -3.94 0.31 -13.47
C ARG A 62 -4.45 0.91 -12.16
N TRP A 63 -4.30 0.19 -11.06
CA TRP A 63 -4.76 0.65 -9.76
C TRP A 63 -4.02 1.92 -9.30
N ARG A 64 -2.70 2.00 -9.50
CA ARG A 64 -1.92 3.22 -9.24
C ARG A 64 -2.37 4.40 -10.09
N GLN A 65 -2.65 4.19 -11.38
CA GLN A 65 -3.14 5.24 -12.26
C GLN A 65 -4.49 5.79 -11.78
N LEU A 66 -5.45 4.91 -11.46
CA LEU A 66 -6.76 5.31 -10.96
C LEU A 66 -6.69 6.14 -9.68
N ARG A 67 -5.79 5.80 -8.75
CA ARG A 67 -5.63 6.56 -7.51
C ARG A 67 -4.95 7.90 -7.69
N ARG A 68 -4.01 8.03 -8.62
CA ARG A 68 -3.43 9.34 -8.99
C ARG A 68 -4.52 10.28 -9.51
N LEU A 69 -5.37 9.78 -10.43
CA LEU A 69 -6.49 10.54 -10.99
C LEU A 69 -7.48 11.00 -9.91
N ARG A 70 -7.85 10.11 -8.97
CA ARG A 70 -8.74 10.45 -7.84
C ARG A 70 -8.19 11.52 -6.90
N LYS A 71 -6.88 11.77 -6.89
CA LYS A 71 -6.26 12.84 -6.09
C LYS A 71 -6.17 14.18 -6.83
N THR A 72 -6.32 14.17 -8.15
CA THR A 72 -6.20 15.38 -8.99
C THR A 72 -7.55 15.96 -9.41
N ALA A 73 -8.64 15.22 -9.18
CA ALA A 73 -10.02 15.68 -9.32
C ALA A 73 -10.56 16.14 -7.96
#